data_AF-A0A2V8G0A3-F1
#
_entry.id   AF-A0A2V8G0A3-F1
#
_cell.length_a   1.000
_cell.length_b   1.000
_cell.length_c   1.000
_cell.angle_alpha   90.00
_cell.angle_beta   90.00
_cell.angle_gamma   90.00
#
_symmetry.space_group_name_H-M   'P 1'
#
loop_
_entity.id
_entity.type
_entity.pdbx_description
1 polymer ?
#
loop_
_entity_poly.entity_id
_entity_poly.type
_entity_poly.pdbx_seq_one_letter_code
_entity_poly.pdbx_strand_id
1 'polypeptide(L)'
;MLLIVFIAAIGATAFVFRTGEHDARATEDAARRFDDAAVTALGQVAEMRAAQQAYVAAGQGEEFWIKRTASILNALRARLASLKSEVPPDASASLDEAGGTLRDFEQMDVRARELMRAGQTAAASDLIFSDGLELTRKAADAIAQARTAGRVAADVALAGARRRGVFAIGTAAAVALVTVLLLVPASPAETPAEAAVVTLPTVAREARALDVPLEDGWTPAKRAPKTPAPPPLPAIDLAAMASLCGDLARLTDTRTLPTLLERTAGLLDASGIILWIADPDGRELNPIVAHGYPPQLVTRLGTIKREAENVTAAAFRTALLQTVKADAISNGAIAAPLIAASGCAGVMAAEVRNRGEQQDAKLAAAAIVAAQLASL
;
A
#
# COMPACT_ATOMS: atom_id res chain seq x y z
N MET A 1 1.27 46.94 -4.17
CA MET A 1 2.36 46.10 -4.71
C MET A 1 2.54 44.82 -3.89
N LEU A 2 2.85 44.88 -2.59
CA LEU A 2 3.09 43.69 -1.76
C LEU A 2 1.90 42.70 -1.67
N LEU A 3 0.66 43.19 -1.57
CA LEU A 3 -0.55 42.34 -1.60
C LEU A 3 -0.68 41.54 -2.91
N ILE A 4 -0.33 42.16 -4.05
CA ILE A 4 -0.38 41.51 -5.37
C ILE A 4 0.68 40.40 -5.46
N VAL A 5 1.87 40.65 -4.91
CA VAL A 5 2.96 39.65 -4.82
C VAL A 5 2.54 38.47 -3.93
N PHE A 6 1.86 38.74 -2.81
CA PHE A 6 1.36 37.70 -1.91
C PHE A 6 0.27 36.83 -2.56
N ILE A 7 -0.70 37.44 -3.24
CA ILE A 7 -1.74 36.71 -3.98
C ILE A 7 -1.14 35.90 -5.13
N ALA A 8 -0.16 36.45 -5.86
CA ALA A 8 0.55 35.74 -6.91
C ALA A 8 1.34 34.53 -6.36
N ALA A 9 1.97 34.66 -5.19
CA ALA A 9 2.69 33.57 -4.53
C ALA A 9 1.74 32.43 -4.09
N ILE A 10 0.57 32.76 -3.52
CA ILE A 10 -0.46 31.78 -3.17
C ILE A 10 -0.99 31.07 -4.43
N GLY A 11 -1.29 31.84 -5.49
CA GLY A 11 -1.76 31.31 -6.76
C GLY A 11 -0.74 30.36 -7.41
N ALA A 12 0.55 30.73 -7.40
CA ALA A 12 1.63 29.87 -7.89
C ALA A 12 1.75 28.57 -7.07
N THR A 13 1.59 28.65 -5.75
CA THR A 13 1.64 27.47 -4.87
C THR A 13 0.47 26.53 -5.11
N ALA A 14 -0.74 27.08 -5.22
CA ALA A 14 -1.94 26.31 -5.53
C ALA A 14 -1.86 25.66 -6.93
N PHE A 15 -1.28 26.37 -7.91
CA PHE A 15 -1.04 25.83 -9.24
C PHE A 15 -0.05 24.66 -9.21
N VAL A 16 1.11 24.81 -8.56
CA VAL A 16 2.13 23.75 -8.46
C VAL A 16 1.63 22.55 -7.66
N PHE A 17 0.84 22.78 -6.62
CA PHE A 17 0.19 21.71 -5.86
C PHE A 17 -0.80 20.94 -6.75
N ARG A 18 -1.67 21.66 -7.49
CA ARG A 18 -2.64 21.04 -8.39
C ARG A 18 -1.99 20.29 -9.54
N THR A 19 -0.93 20.81 -10.15
CA THR A 19 -0.20 20.09 -11.20
C THR A 19 0.52 18.87 -10.65
N GLY A 20 1.12 18.97 -9.45
CA GLY A 20 1.73 17.83 -8.76
C GLY A 20 0.73 16.72 -8.43
N GLU A 21 -0.47 17.06 -7.95
CA GLU A 21 -1.55 16.09 -7.73
C GLU A 21 -2.02 15.44 -9.03
N HIS A 22 -2.16 16.23 -10.11
CA HIS A 22 -2.58 15.73 -11.40
C HIS A 22 -1.56 14.73 -11.97
N ASP A 23 -0.26 15.04 -11.90
CA ASP A 23 0.82 14.16 -12.35
C ASP A 23 0.91 12.88 -11.51
N ALA A 24 0.72 12.99 -10.19
CA ALA A 24 0.67 11.83 -9.30
C ALA A 24 -0.50 10.90 -9.63
N ARG A 25 -1.71 11.44 -9.83
CA ARG A 25 -2.89 10.67 -10.23
C ARG A 25 -2.70 10.01 -11.59
N ALA A 26 -2.16 10.73 -12.57
CA ALA A 26 -1.88 10.18 -13.89
C ALA A 26 -0.87 9.01 -13.83
N THR A 27 0.11 9.09 -12.93
CA THR A 27 1.09 8.00 -12.69
C THR A 27 0.44 6.79 -12.02
N GLU A 28 -0.41 7.00 -11.00
CA GLU A 28 -1.16 5.91 -10.36
C GLU A 28 -2.14 5.23 -11.33
N ASP A 29 -2.85 6.01 -12.14
CA ASP A 29 -3.80 5.49 -13.13
C ASP A 29 -3.07 4.70 -14.23
N ALA A 30 -1.88 5.14 -14.65
CA ALA A 30 -1.04 4.38 -15.57
C ALA A 30 -0.57 3.05 -14.94
N ALA A 31 -0.14 3.07 -13.67
CA ALA A 31 0.29 1.87 -12.96
C ALA A 31 -0.84 0.84 -12.81
N ARG A 32 -2.06 1.28 -12.49
CA ARG A 32 -3.25 0.41 -12.41
C ARG A 32 -3.58 -0.20 -13.77
N ARG A 33 -3.63 0.61 -14.83
CA ARG A 33 -3.87 0.13 -16.20
C ARG A 33 -2.84 -0.92 -16.63
N PHE A 34 -1.58 -0.72 -16.27
CA PHE A 34 -0.52 -1.68 -16.54
C PHE A 34 -0.72 -2.99 -15.77
N ASP A 35 -1.04 -2.92 -14.46
CA ASP A 35 -1.29 -4.11 -13.63
C ASP A 35 -2.47 -4.94 -14.15
N ASP A 36 -3.59 -4.27 -14.46
CA ASP A 36 -4.80 -4.89 -15.01
C ASP A 36 -4.52 -5.55 -16.37
N ALA A 37 -3.76 -4.87 -17.24
CA ALA A 37 -3.36 -5.41 -18.52
C ALA A 37 -2.41 -6.62 -18.38
N ALA A 38 -1.50 -6.61 -17.41
CA ALA A 38 -0.63 -7.75 -17.13
C ALA A 38 -1.41 -8.96 -16.58
N VAL A 39 -2.35 -8.75 -15.66
CA VAL A 39 -3.25 -9.81 -15.15
C VAL A 39 -4.10 -10.39 -16.28
N THR A 40 -4.63 -9.52 -17.15
CA THR A 40 -5.38 -9.96 -18.33
C THR A 40 -4.50 -10.82 -19.25
N ALA A 41 -3.24 -10.42 -19.47
CA ALA A 41 -2.30 -11.20 -20.28
C ALA A 41 -2.03 -12.59 -19.68
N LEU A 42 -1.88 -12.70 -18.35
CA LEU A 42 -1.72 -13.99 -17.66
C LEU A 42 -2.95 -14.89 -17.86
N GLY A 43 -4.16 -14.33 -17.77
CA GLY A 43 -5.40 -15.05 -18.08
C GLY A 43 -5.43 -15.55 -19.52
N GLN A 44 -5.00 -14.72 -20.48
CA GLN A 44 -4.92 -15.10 -21.89
C GLN A 44 -3.88 -16.21 -22.15
N VAL A 45 -2.77 -16.25 -21.43
CA VAL A 45 -1.81 -17.38 -21.51
C VAL A 45 -2.46 -18.68 -21.04
N ALA A 46 -3.23 -18.64 -19.94
CA ALA A 46 -3.95 -19.82 -19.46
C ALA A 46 -5.04 -20.26 -20.45
N GLU A 47 -5.78 -19.32 -21.05
CA GLU A 47 -6.78 -19.61 -22.08
C GLU A 47 -6.14 -20.20 -23.35
N MET A 48 -5.01 -19.66 -23.79
CA MET A 48 -4.24 -20.17 -24.93
C MET A 48 -3.86 -21.63 -24.73
N ARG A 49 -3.36 -21.97 -23.54
CA ARG A 49 -3.03 -23.36 -23.18
C ARG A 49 -4.26 -24.26 -23.22
N ALA A 50 -5.37 -23.83 -22.64
CA ALA A 50 -6.61 -24.60 -22.66
C ALA A 50 -7.12 -24.84 -24.09
N ALA A 51 -7.04 -23.81 -24.95
CA ALA A 51 -7.40 -23.92 -26.35
C ALA A 51 -6.49 -24.89 -27.13
N GLN A 52 -5.18 -24.89 -26.83
CA GLN A 52 -4.23 -25.82 -27.45
C GLN A 52 -4.48 -27.27 -27.02
N GLN A 53 -4.81 -27.52 -25.76
CA GLN A 53 -5.17 -28.86 -25.27
C GLN A 53 -6.46 -29.39 -25.92
N ALA A 54 -7.38 -28.49 -26.30
CA ALA A 54 -8.60 -28.85 -27.01
C ALA A 54 -8.36 -29.33 -28.46
N TYR A 55 -7.17 -29.10 -29.03
CA TYR A 55 -6.81 -29.62 -30.36
C TYR A 55 -6.82 -31.14 -30.45
N VAL A 56 -6.34 -31.77 -29.38
CA VAL A 56 -6.11 -33.23 -29.32
C VAL A 56 -7.26 -33.97 -28.65
N ALA A 57 -8.27 -33.25 -28.15
CA ALA A 57 -9.47 -33.84 -27.57
C ALA A 57 -10.39 -34.38 -28.68
N ALA A 58 -10.62 -35.70 -28.68
CA ALA A 58 -11.44 -36.36 -29.69
C ALA A 58 -12.87 -35.77 -29.75
N GLY A 59 -13.33 -35.46 -30.98
CA GLY A 59 -14.71 -35.02 -31.23
C GLY A 59 -14.95 -33.50 -31.12
N GLN A 60 -13.93 -32.69 -30.85
CA GLN A 60 -14.04 -31.23 -30.90
C GLN A 60 -13.47 -30.70 -32.22
N GLY A 61 -14.10 -29.70 -32.82
CA GLY A 61 -13.72 -29.17 -34.12
C GLY A 61 -12.31 -28.55 -34.12
N GLU A 62 -11.32 -29.30 -34.61
CA GLU A 62 -9.90 -28.93 -34.65
C GLU A 62 -9.69 -27.52 -35.26
N GLU A 63 -10.35 -27.23 -36.39
CA GLU A 63 -10.21 -25.96 -37.09
C GLU A 63 -10.68 -24.76 -36.25
N PHE A 64 -11.72 -24.93 -35.45
CA PHE A 64 -12.22 -23.89 -34.55
C PHE A 64 -11.17 -23.55 -33.48
N TRP A 65 -10.61 -24.56 -32.84
CA TRP A 65 -9.63 -24.36 -31.78
C TRP A 65 -8.32 -23.78 -32.33
N ILE A 66 -7.85 -24.23 -33.50
CA ILE A 66 -6.67 -23.65 -34.17
C ILE A 66 -6.87 -22.15 -34.42
N LYS A 67 -8.04 -21.74 -34.94
CA LYS A 67 -8.36 -20.32 -35.15
C LYS A 67 -8.41 -19.56 -33.83
N ARG A 68 -8.96 -20.16 -32.76
CA ARG A 68 -9.04 -19.54 -31.44
C ARG A 68 -7.66 -19.33 -30.82
N THR A 69 -6.77 -20.31 -30.84
CA THR A 69 -5.40 -20.16 -30.33
C THR A 69 -4.63 -19.09 -31.08
N ALA A 70 -4.72 -19.05 -32.42
CA ALA A 70 -4.09 -18.01 -33.22
C ALA A 70 -4.62 -16.61 -32.87
N SER A 71 -5.94 -16.49 -32.63
CA SER A 71 -6.56 -15.24 -32.18
C SER A 71 -6.03 -14.79 -30.81
N ILE A 72 -5.96 -15.70 -29.83
CA ILE A 72 -5.44 -15.41 -28.48
C ILE A 72 -3.97 -14.99 -28.57
N LEU A 73 -3.15 -15.70 -29.34
CA LEU A 73 -1.73 -15.40 -29.54
C LEU A 73 -1.51 -14.00 -30.12
N ASN A 74 -2.29 -13.62 -31.14
CA ASN A 74 -2.22 -12.28 -31.73
C ASN A 74 -2.64 -11.19 -30.74
N ALA A 75 -3.71 -11.41 -29.98
CA ALA A 75 -4.16 -10.49 -28.94
C ALA A 75 -3.09 -10.33 -27.85
N LEU A 76 -2.44 -11.42 -27.45
CA LEU A 76 -1.40 -11.42 -26.44
C LEU A 76 -0.16 -10.64 -26.92
N ARG A 77 0.26 -10.80 -28.18
CA ARG A 77 1.37 -10.04 -28.77
C ARG A 77 1.10 -8.55 -28.80
N ALA A 78 -0.09 -8.15 -29.25
CA ALA A 78 -0.49 -6.75 -29.25
C ALA A 78 -0.48 -6.16 -27.83
N ARG A 79 -0.95 -6.94 -26.85
CA ARG A 79 -0.94 -6.54 -25.44
C ARG A 79 0.47 -6.41 -24.86
N LEU A 80 1.37 -7.35 -25.14
CA LEU A 80 2.77 -7.24 -24.72
C LEU A 80 3.47 -6.02 -25.33
N ALA A 81 3.20 -5.70 -26.60
CA ALA A 81 3.73 -4.50 -27.25
C ALA A 81 3.18 -3.22 -26.59
N SER A 82 1.89 -3.19 -26.26
CA SER A 82 1.28 -2.09 -25.51
C SER A 82 1.92 -1.91 -24.13
N LEU A 83 2.05 -2.99 -23.36
CA LEU A 83 2.71 -2.98 -22.05
C LEU A 83 4.14 -2.45 -22.18
N LYS A 84 4.89 -2.90 -23.19
CA LYS A 84 6.27 -2.46 -23.43
C LYS A 84 6.39 -0.96 -23.65
N SER A 85 5.40 -0.35 -24.32
CA SER A 85 5.40 1.10 -24.56
C SER A 85 5.13 1.94 -23.30
N GLU A 86 4.60 1.33 -22.25
CA GLU A 86 4.22 2.01 -21.00
C GLU A 86 5.33 1.95 -19.92
N VAL A 87 6.31 1.07 -20.07
CA VAL A 87 7.45 0.93 -19.13
C VAL A 87 8.74 1.53 -19.70
N PRO A 88 9.64 2.03 -18.81
CA PRO A 88 10.97 2.47 -19.23
C PRO A 88 11.80 1.31 -19.81
N PRO A 89 12.81 1.59 -20.65
CA PRO A 89 13.63 0.57 -21.30
C PRO A 89 14.21 -0.47 -20.34
N ASP A 90 14.68 -0.04 -19.17
CA ASP A 90 15.27 -0.90 -18.15
C ASP A 90 14.27 -1.90 -17.55
N ALA A 91 12.98 -1.61 -17.61
CA ALA A 91 11.90 -2.47 -17.13
C ALA A 91 11.25 -3.32 -18.25
N SER A 92 11.74 -3.21 -19.49
CA SER A 92 11.14 -3.90 -20.65
C SER A 92 11.70 -5.31 -20.93
N ALA A 93 12.78 -5.71 -20.24
CA ALA A 93 13.48 -6.98 -20.49
C ALA A 93 12.58 -8.21 -20.33
N SER A 94 11.78 -8.28 -19.26
CA SER A 94 10.86 -9.41 -19.03
C SER A 94 9.72 -9.45 -20.06
N LEU A 95 9.30 -8.31 -20.61
CA LEU A 95 8.31 -8.27 -21.71
C LEU A 95 8.92 -8.76 -23.03
N ASP A 96 10.19 -8.46 -23.28
CA ASP A 96 10.93 -9.00 -24.43
C ASP A 96 11.13 -10.51 -24.33
N GLU A 97 11.44 -11.02 -23.14
CA GLU A 97 11.51 -12.45 -22.87
C GLU A 97 10.15 -13.15 -23.08
N ALA A 98 9.06 -12.56 -22.56
CA ALA A 98 7.71 -13.06 -22.81
C ALA A 98 7.40 -13.09 -24.31
N GLY A 99 7.72 -12.01 -25.03
CA GLY A 99 7.55 -11.93 -26.48
C GLY A 99 8.37 -12.97 -27.25
N GLY A 100 9.60 -13.26 -26.81
CA GLY A 100 10.43 -14.35 -27.32
C GLY A 100 9.78 -15.71 -27.11
N THR A 101 9.36 -15.99 -25.89
CA THR A 101 8.72 -17.26 -25.53
C THR A 101 7.42 -17.50 -26.31
N LEU A 102 6.64 -16.45 -26.60
CA LEU A 102 5.45 -16.55 -27.46
C LEU A 102 5.76 -16.79 -28.94
N ARG A 103 6.96 -16.42 -29.43
CA ARG A 103 7.42 -16.80 -30.77
C ARG A 103 7.82 -18.27 -30.79
N ASP A 104 8.52 -18.73 -29.76
CA ASP A 104 8.90 -20.14 -29.61
C ASP A 104 7.64 -21.04 -29.50
N PHE A 105 6.63 -20.58 -28.75
CA PHE A 105 5.33 -21.23 -28.67
C PHE A 105 4.65 -21.35 -30.04
N GLU A 106 4.64 -20.28 -30.84
CA GLU A 106 4.06 -20.33 -32.20
C GLU A 106 4.76 -21.33 -33.10
N GLN A 107 6.10 -21.37 -33.07
CA GLN A 107 6.88 -22.33 -33.84
C GLN A 107 6.60 -23.78 -33.39
N MET A 108 6.44 -24.01 -32.09
CA MET A 108 6.01 -25.29 -31.54
C MET A 108 4.58 -25.65 -31.96
N ASP A 109 3.63 -24.72 -31.93
CA ASP A 109 2.24 -24.92 -32.36
C ASP A 109 2.14 -25.28 -33.85
N VAL A 110 2.95 -24.64 -34.72
CA VAL A 110 3.06 -25.02 -36.14
C VAL A 110 3.52 -26.46 -36.29
N ARG A 111 4.59 -26.86 -35.60
CA ARG A 111 5.11 -28.25 -35.63
C ARG A 111 4.07 -29.26 -35.12
N ALA A 112 3.36 -28.94 -34.04
CA ALA A 112 2.30 -29.80 -33.51
C ALA A 112 1.19 -30.04 -34.53
N ARG A 113 0.77 -28.99 -35.26
CA ARG A 113 -0.22 -29.09 -36.35
C ARG A 113 0.28 -29.90 -37.54
N GLU A 114 1.56 -29.79 -37.88
CA GLU A 114 2.17 -30.62 -38.94
C GLU A 114 2.17 -32.11 -38.57
N LEU A 115 2.53 -32.45 -37.33
CA LEU A 115 2.47 -33.82 -36.81
C LEU A 115 1.03 -34.38 -36.83
N MET A 116 0.04 -33.56 -36.47
CA MET A 116 -1.37 -33.94 -36.57
C MET A 116 -1.80 -34.23 -38.01
N ARG A 117 -1.43 -33.37 -38.96
CA ARG A 117 -1.71 -33.57 -40.40
C ARG A 117 -1.03 -34.83 -40.97
N ALA A 118 0.13 -35.19 -40.42
CA ALA A 118 0.85 -36.42 -40.77
C ALA A 118 0.27 -37.69 -40.10
N GLY A 119 -0.82 -37.58 -39.33
CA GLY A 119 -1.43 -38.69 -38.61
C GLY A 119 -0.68 -39.12 -37.33
N GLN A 120 0.31 -38.34 -36.89
CA GLN A 120 1.15 -38.64 -35.73
C GLN A 120 0.60 -37.99 -34.45
N THR A 121 -0.66 -38.26 -34.12
CA THR A 121 -1.38 -37.62 -32.99
C THR A 121 -0.69 -37.83 -31.64
N ALA A 122 -0.05 -38.98 -31.42
CA ALA A 122 0.68 -39.26 -30.18
C ALA A 122 1.90 -38.34 -30.01
N ALA A 123 2.68 -38.14 -31.07
CA ALA A 123 3.84 -37.24 -31.06
C ALA A 123 3.42 -35.77 -30.92
N ALA A 124 2.33 -35.37 -31.59
CA ALA A 124 1.76 -34.03 -31.44
C ALA A 124 1.26 -33.78 -30.00
N SER A 125 0.61 -34.78 -29.40
CA SER A 125 0.14 -34.69 -28.01
C SER A 125 1.31 -34.55 -27.04
N ASP A 126 2.35 -35.39 -27.19
CA ASP A 126 3.55 -35.31 -26.35
C ASP A 126 4.17 -33.91 -26.41
N LEU A 127 4.41 -33.37 -27.60
CA LEU A 127 4.94 -32.01 -27.81
C LEU A 127 4.08 -30.92 -27.16
N ILE A 128 2.74 -31.02 -27.24
CA ILE A 128 1.83 -30.05 -26.63
C ILE A 128 1.86 -30.15 -25.09
N PHE A 129 1.89 -31.37 -24.54
CA PHE A 129 1.85 -31.59 -23.10
C PHE A 129 3.22 -31.39 -22.41
N SER A 130 4.33 -31.46 -23.15
CA SER A 130 5.68 -31.15 -22.66
C SER A 130 6.10 -29.72 -23.00
N ASP A 131 6.57 -29.47 -24.22
CA ASP A 131 7.11 -28.18 -24.66
C ASP A 131 6.07 -27.07 -24.58
N GLY A 132 4.81 -27.35 -24.95
CA GLY A 132 3.73 -26.38 -24.84
C GLY A 132 3.46 -25.94 -23.39
N LEU A 133 3.56 -26.87 -22.44
CA LEU A 133 3.45 -26.58 -21.01
C LEU A 133 4.61 -25.72 -20.52
N GLU A 134 5.83 -26.08 -20.89
CA GLU A 134 7.02 -25.35 -20.49
C GLU A 134 7.01 -23.91 -21.03
N LEU A 135 6.72 -23.74 -22.32
CA LEU A 135 6.67 -22.44 -22.98
C LEU A 135 5.55 -21.54 -22.42
N THR A 136 4.35 -22.10 -22.17
CA THR A 136 3.27 -21.34 -21.55
C THR A 136 3.60 -20.90 -20.12
N ARG A 137 4.25 -21.76 -19.34
CA ARG A 137 4.73 -21.41 -17.99
C ARG A 137 5.79 -20.32 -18.02
N LYS A 138 6.80 -20.46 -18.88
CA LYS A 138 7.87 -19.48 -19.05
C LYS A 138 7.32 -18.11 -19.49
N ALA A 139 6.35 -18.09 -20.40
CA ALA A 139 5.70 -16.85 -20.80
C ALA A 139 4.92 -16.20 -19.64
N ALA A 140 4.19 -16.99 -18.84
CA ALA A 140 3.49 -16.49 -17.67
C ALA A 140 4.46 -15.94 -16.61
N ASP A 141 5.56 -16.64 -16.34
CA ASP A 141 6.58 -16.21 -15.37
C ASP A 141 7.23 -14.89 -15.81
N ALA A 142 7.56 -14.75 -17.10
CA ALA A 142 8.10 -13.51 -17.65
C ALA A 142 7.11 -12.33 -17.56
N ILE A 143 5.81 -12.56 -17.79
CA ILE A 143 4.76 -11.53 -17.61
C ILE A 143 4.61 -11.17 -16.13
N ALA A 144 4.67 -12.13 -15.21
CA ALA A 144 4.60 -11.88 -13.78
C ALA A 144 5.83 -11.10 -13.26
N GLN A 145 7.01 -11.38 -13.81
CA GLN A 145 8.22 -10.58 -13.55
C GLN A 145 8.09 -9.16 -14.09
N ALA A 146 7.57 -8.99 -15.32
CA ALA A 146 7.29 -7.68 -15.89
C ALA A 146 6.30 -6.87 -15.05
N ARG A 147 5.26 -7.51 -14.52
CA ARG A 147 4.30 -6.90 -13.59
C ARG A 147 4.98 -6.39 -12.32
N THR A 148 5.87 -7.20 -11.74
CA THR A 148 6.63 -6.82 -10.55
C THR A 148 7.57 -5.65 -10.82
N ALA A 149 8.29 -5.68 -11.96
CA ALA A 149 9.16 -4.59 -12.39
C ALA A 149 8.35 -3.30 -12.66
N GLY A 150 7.18 -3.39 -13.27
CA GLY A 150 6.28 -2.27 -13.51
C GLY A 150 5.80 -1.60 -12.22
N ARG A 151 5.47 -2.39 -11.19
CA ARG A 151 5.13 -1.87 -9.85
C ARG A 151 6.29 -1.11 -9.21
N VAL A 152 7.48 -1.69 -9.24
CA VAL A 152 8.69 -1.03 -8.72
C VAL A 152 8.97 0.28 -9.47
N ALA A 153 8.84 0.28 -10.80
CA ALA A 153 9.00 1.49 -11.60
C ALA A 153 7.95 2.57 -11.27
N ALA A 154 6.70 2.17 -11.07
CA ALA A 154 5.62 3.07 -10.65
C ALA A 154 5.88 3.68 -9.26
N ASP A 155 6.32 2.87 -8.29
CA ASP A 155 6.66 3.34 -6.94
C ASP A 155 7.79 4.36 -6.96
N VAL A 156 8.83 4.12 -7.77
CA VAL A 156 9.94 5.07 -7.99
C VAL A 156 9.44 6.36 -8.64
N ALA A 157 8.57 6.27 -9.64
CA ALA A 157 7.99 7.43 -10.31
C ALA A 157 7.14 8.29 -9.35
N LEU A 158 6.32 7.64 -8.52
CA LEU A 158 5.48 8.29 -7.50
C LEU A 158 6.33 8.96 -6.41
N ALA A 159 7.38 8.29 -5.93
CA ALA A 159 8.32 8.89 -4.99
C ALA A 159 9.04 10.11 -5.59
N GLY A 160 9.41 10.05 -6.87
CA GLY A 160 9.98 11.17 -7.62
C GLY A 160 9.00 12.35 -7.80
N ALA A 161 7.72 12.07 -8.06
CA ALA A 161 6.68 13.09 -8.13
C ALA A 161 6.46 13.79 -6.77
N ARG A 162 6.38 13.01 -5.67
CA ARG A 162 6.22 13.55 -4.31
C ARG A 162 7.40 14.44 -3.88
N ARG A 163 8.64 14.03 -4.19
CA ARG A 163 9.84 14.84 -3.89
C ARG A 163 9.80 16.21 -4.56
N ARG A 164 9.34 16.29 -5.82
CA ARG A 164 9.18 17.57 -6.55
C ARG A 164 8.17 18.50 -5.87
N GLY A 165 7.09 17.97 -5.30
CA GLY A 165 6.09 18.75 -4.56
C GLY A 165 6.63 19.36 -3.26
N VAL A 166 7.50 18.66 -2.51
CA VAL A 166 8.07 19.15 -1.25
C VAL A 166 8.96 20.40 -1.46
N PHE A 167 9.74 20.44 -2.54
CA PHE A 167 10.59 21.60 -2.85
C PHE A 167 9.78 22.86 -3.22
N ALA A 168 8.58 22.71 -3.79
CA ALA A 168 7.71 23.83 -4.14
C ALA A 168 7.00 24.47 -2.94
N ILE A 169 6.69 23.69 -1.90
CA ILE A 169 6.09 24.20 -0.66
C ILE A 169 7.11 25.01 0.15
N GLY A 170 8.37 24.56 0.19
CA GLY A 170 9.45 25.23 0.94
C GLY A 170 9.76 26.64 0.42
N THR A 171 9.76 26.85 -0.89
CA THR A 171 10.02 28.16 -1.50
C THR A 171 8.84 29.12 -1.30
N ALA A 172 7.61 28.63 -1.40
CA ALA A 172 6.40 29.41 -1.15
C ALA A 172 6.29 29.89 0.31
N ALA A 173 6.57 29.02 1.28
CA ALA A 173 6.56 29.36 2.70
C ALA A 173 7.60 30.43 3.04
N ALA A 174 8.80 30.35 2.44
CA ALA A 174 9.85 31.36 2.61
C ALA A 174 9.44 32.73 2.03
N VAL A 175 8.84 32.76 0.84
CA VAL A 175 8.36 34.00 0.21
C VAL A 175 7.23 34.63 1.02
N ALA A 176 6.27 33.83 1.50
CA ALA A 176 5.19 34.28 2.37
C ALA A 176 5.72 34.85 3.70
N LEU A 177 6.70 34.18 4.31
CA LEU A 177 7.35 34.64 5.54
C LEU A 177 8.06 35.99 5.33
N VAL A 178 8.80 36.14 4.22
CA VAL A 178 9.49 37.40 3.87
C VAL A 178 8.50 38.53 3.58
N THR A 179 7.36 38.24 2.93
CA THR A 179 6.32 39.26 2.69
C THR A 179 5.64 39.71 3.98
N VAL A 180 5.37 38.80 4.92
CA VAL A 180 4.85 39.15 6.25
C VAL A 180 5.84 40.03 7.01
N LEU A 181 7.13 39.68 7.01
CA LEU A 181 8.21 40.47 7.62
C LEU A 181 8.33 41.89 7.05
N LEU A 182 8.06 42.06 5.75
CA LEU A 182 8.06 43.37 5.07
C LEU A 182 6.77 44.19 5.29
N LEU A 183 5.67 43.58 5.73
CA LEU A 183 4.39 44.25 5.98
C LEU A 183 4.22 44.77 7.41
N VAL A 184 5.07 44.34 8.35
CA VAL A 184 5.04 44.86 9.73
C VAL A 184 5.65 46.27 9.72
N PRO A 185 4.88 47.34 9.99
CA PRO A 185 5.44 48.68 10.02
C PRO A 185 6.38 48.81 11.23
N ALA A 186 7.62 49.24 10.99
CA ALA A 186 8.49 49.71 12.06
C ALA A 186 7.89 51.00 12.63
N SER A 187 7.18 50.89 13.75
CA SER A 187 6.77 52.06 14.53
C SER A 187 8.03 52.84 14.95
N PRO A 188 8.05 54.18 14.83
CA PRO A 188 9.16 54.96 15.35
C PRO A 188 9.27 54.73 16.85
N ALA A 189 10.50 54.48 17.31
CA ALA A 189 10.81 54.33 18.71
C ALA A 189 10.50 55.65 19.45
N GLU A 190 9.44 55.66 20.25
CA GLU A 190 9.34 56.58 21.38
C GLU A 190 10.37 56.15 22.43
N THR A 191 11.15 57.13 22.90
CA THR A 191 12.23 56.93 23.87
C THR A 191 11.64 56.45 25.21
N PRO A 192 12.30 55.51 25.92
CA PRO A 192 11.66 54.69 26.93
C PRO A 192 11.64 55.37 28.31
N ALA A 193 10.47 55.40 28.96
CA ALA A 193 10.35 55.50 30.41
C ALA A 193 10.06 54.10 30.98
N GLU A 194 11.14 53.47 31.44
CA GLU A 194 11.26 52.48 32.51
C GLU A 194 9.99 51.71 32.97
N ALA A 195 9.89 50.44 32.56
CA ALA A 195 9.25 49.38 33.35
C ALA A 195 9.81 47.98 32.98
N ALA A 196 10.53 47.39 33.95
CA ALA A 196 10.77 45.97 34.22
C ALA A 196 11.28 45.03 33.11
N VAL A 197 12.59 44.74 33.17
CA VAL A 197 13.23 43.63 32.47
C VAL A 197 13.05 42.33 33.29
N VAL A 198 12.35 41.34 32.73
CA VAL A 198 12.50 39.94 33.12
C VAL A 198 13.26 39.23 32.01
N THR A 199 14.52 38.91 32.32
CA THR A 199 15.49 38.27 31.42
C THR A 199 15.23 36.77 31.33
N LEU A 200 14.94 36.29 30.12
CA LEU A 200 15.21 34.91 29.71
C LEU A 200 16.53 34.91 28.91
N PRO A 201 17.57 34.16 29.30
CA PRO A 201 18.77 34.06 28.48
C PRO A 201 18.57 33.02 27.38
N THR A 202 18.62 33.52 26.15
CA THR A 202 18.95 32.77 24.93
C THR A 202 20.42 32.40 24.97
N VAL A 203 20.80 31.18 24.57
CA VAL A 203 22.11 30.97 23.94
C VAL A 203 21.93 30.05 22.74
N ALA A 204 22.02 30.65 21.56
CA ALA A 204 22.24 29.94 20.33
C ALA A 204 23.69 29.43 20.31
N ARG A 205 23.81 28.16 19.96
CA ARG A 205 25.02 27.42 19.64
C ARG A 205 25.75 28.05 18.46
N GLU A 206 27.04 28.37 18.65
CA GLU A 206 28.02 28.29 17.58
C GLU A 206 29.29 27.61 18.11
N ALA A 207 29.77 26.63 17.34
CA ALA A 207 30.87 25.76 17.70
C ALA A 207 32.21 26.45 17.41
N ARG A 208 33.11 26.41 18.39
CA ARG A 208 34.55 26.40 18.11
C ARG A 208 35.24 25.47 19.11
N ALA A 209 35.93 24.49 18.55
CA ALA A 209 36.67 23.46 19.27
C ALA A 209 37.79 24.06 20.12
N LEU A 210 37.96 23.55 21.33
CA LEU A 210 39.17 23.69 22.14
C LEU A 210 39.32 22.41 22.97
N ASP A 211 40.44 21.72 22.72
CA ASP A 211 40.97 20.56 23.45
C ASP A 211 41.02 20.82 24.96
N VAL A 212 40.52 19.88 25.77
CA VAL A 212 40.90 19.78 27.19
C VAL A 212 40.94 18.29 27.61
N PRO A 213 41.97 17.84 28.37
CA PRO A 213 42.27 16.43 28.59
C PRO A 213 41.35 15.76 29.63
N LEU A 214 41.28 14.43 29.52
CA LEU A 214 40.57 13.51 30.40
C LEU A 214 41.29 13.40 31.76
N GLU A 215 40.58 13.62 32.87
CA GLU A 215 41.03 13.20 34.22
C GLU A 215 39.83 12.63 34.99
N ASP A 216 40.10 11.49 35.62
CA ASP A 216 39.19 10.54 36.26
C ASP A 216 38.52 11.08 37.53
N GLY A 217 37.23 10.75 37.71
CA GLY A 217 36.57 10.86 39.02
C GLY A 217 35.08 11.13 38.99
N TRP A 218 34.26 10.20 38.48
CA TRP A 218 32.80 10.26 38.65
C TRP A 218 32.38 9.50 39.91
N THR A 219 32.01 10.20 40.98
CA THR A 219 31.14 9.66 42.04
C THR A 219 29.69 10.03 41.75
N PRO A 220 28.75 9.07 41.64
CA PRO A 220 27.36 9.39 41.31
C PRO A 220 26.62 9.98 42.51
N ALA A 221 26.02 11.15 42.31
CA ALA A 221 25.18 11.81 43.31
C ALA A 221 23.88 11.01 43.59
N LYS A 222 23.51 10.95 44.88
CA LYS A 222 22.37 10.22 45.43
C LYS A 222 21.04 10.69 44.80
N ARG A 223 20.31 9.76 44.18
CA ARG A 223 19.02 9.99 43.52
C ARG A 223 17.92 10.26 44.56
N ALA A 224 17.23 11.39 44.43
CA ALA A 224 16.07 11.72 45.25
C ALA A 224 14.95 10.66 45.10
N PRO A 225 14.12 10.42 46.14
CA PRO A 225 13.10 9.38 46.09
C PRO A 225 12.03 9.75 45.07
N LYS A 226 11.81 8.88 44.09
CA LYS A 226 10.72 9.00 43.12
C LYS A 226 9.39 8.71 43.83
N THR A 227 8.45 9.65 43.73
CA THR A 227 7.01 9.42 43.95
C THR A 227 6.61 8.10 43.27
N PRO A 228 5.78 7.23 43.90
CA PRO A 228 5.44 5.94 43.31
C PRO A 228 4.79 6.14 41.95
N ALA A 229 5.45 5.66 40.90
CA ALA A 229 4.89 5.64 39.57
C ALA A 229 3.67 4.71 39.57
N PRO A 230 2.59 5.05 38.85
CA PRO A 230 1.50 4.10 38.62
C PRO A 230 2.08 2.81 38.02
N PRO A 231 1.46 1.63 38.30
CA PRO A 231 1.97 0.35 37.84
C PRO A 231 2.18 0.37 36.32
N PRO A 232 3.29 -0.22 35.82
CA PRO A 232 3.58 -0.22 34.39
C PRO A 232 2.43 -0.89 33.64
N LEU A 233 1.90 -0.19 32.64
CA LEU A 233 0.93 -0.74 31.71
C LEU A 233 1.53 -2.01 31.08
N PRO A 234 0.73 -3.07 30.84
CA PRO A 234 1.23 -4.27 30.20
C PRO A 234 1.82 -3.93 28.82
N ALA A 235 3.09 -4.24 28.63
CA ALA A 235 3.81 -3.98 27.40
C ALA A 235 3.36 -4.94 26.29
N ILE A 236 3.32 -4.45 25.04
CA ILE A 236 3.11 -5.32 23.88
C ILE A 236 4.30 -6.26 23.73
N ASP A 237 4.03 -7.55 23.55
CA ASP A 237 5.04 -8.54 23.19
C ASP A 237 5.44 -8.34 21.71
N LEU A 238 6.59 -7.70 21.49
CA LEU A 238 7.11 -7.42 20.16
C LEU A 238 7.55 -8.69 19.42
N ALA A 239 7.97 -9.75 20.12
CA ALA A 239 8.35 -11.00 19.49
C ALA A 239 7.11 -11.73 18.95
N ALA A 240 6.05 -11.77 19.74
CA ALA A 240 4.76 -12.30 19.30
C ALA A 240 4.16 -11.47 18.15
N MET A 241 4.29 -10.14 18.18
CA MET A 241 3.90 -9.25 17.08
C MET A 241 4.69 -9.56 15.79
N ALA A 242 6.01 -9.67 15.87
CA ALA A 242 6.85 -9.98 14.71
C ALA A 242 6.52 -11.36 14.10
N SER A 243 6.26 -12.36 14.95
CA SER A 243 5.78 -13.67 14.50
C SER A 243 4.44 -13.55 13.77
N LEU A 244 3.47 -12.80 14.32
CA LEU A 244 2.19 -12.56 13.69
C LEU A 244 2.35 -11.90 12.30
N CYS A 245 3.18 -10.87 12.18
CA CYS A 245 3.47 -10.22 10.90
C CYS A 245 4.10 -11.21 9.89
N GLY A 246 5.02 -12.06 10.34
CA GLY A 246 5.63 -13.08 9.49
C GLY A 246 4.62 -14.12 8.99
N ASP A 247 3.64 -14.50 9.82
CA ASP A 247 2.59 -15.44 9.43
C ASP A 247 1.57 -14.80 8.48
N LEU A 248 1.20 -13.54 8.71
CA LEU A 248 0.37 -12.75 7.77
C LEU A 248 1.05 -12.62 6.41
N ALA A 249 2.36 -12.36 6.36
CA ALA A 249 3.11 -12.23 5.10
C ALA A 249 3.21 -13.54 4.28
N ARG A 250 3.01 -14.70 4.92
CA ARG A 250 3.01 -16.02 4.26
C ARG A 250 1.60 -16.53 3.94
N LEU A 251 0.57 -15.74 4.24
CA LEU A 251 -0.82 -16.13 4.08
C LEU A 251 -1.15 -16.28 2.58
N THR A 252 -1.48 -17.49 2.16
CA THR A 252 -1.91 -17.78 0.78
C THR A 252 -3.41 -18.07 0.67
N ASP A 253 -4.09 -18.25 1.82
CA ASP A 253 -5.49 -18.63 1.90
C ASP A 253 -6.19 -17.99 3.11
N THR A 254 -7.37 -17.42 2.87
CA THR A 254 -8.22 -16.73 3.86
C THR A 254 -8.81 -17.67 4.92
N ARG A 255 -8.80 -18.99 4.73
CA ARG A 255 -9.27 -19.99 5.71
C ARG A 255 -8.51 -19.95 7.04
N THR A 256 -7.27 -19.48 7.04
CA THR A 256 -6.45 -19.36 8.26
C THR A 256 -6.53 -17.97 8.91
N LEU A 257 -7.13 -17.00 8.24
CA LEU A 257 -7.33 -15.63 8.74
C LEU A 257 -8.04 -15.57 10.11
N PRO A 258 -9.06 -16.40 10.42
CA PRO A 258 -9.68 -16.39 11.74
C PRO A 258 -8.71 -16.69 12.88
N THR A 259 -7.79 -17.65 12.69
CA THR A 259 -6.77 -17.99 13.70
C THR A 259 -5.73 -16.88 13.90
N LEU A 260 -5.42 -16.12 12.84
CA LEU A 260 -4.54 -14.97 12.94
C LEU A 260 -5.22 -13.81 13.66
N LEU A 261 -6.52 -13.59 13.44
CA LEU A 261 -7.28 -12.58 14.19
C LEU A 261 -7.46 -12.93 15.66
N GLU A 262 -7.58 -14.21 16.02
CA GLU A 262 -7.56 -14.65 17.41
C GLU A 262 -6.26 -14.23 18.11
N ARG A 263 -5.12 -14.45 17.45
CA ARG A 263 -3.81 -14.02 17.97
C ARG A 263 -3.68 -12.50 18.04
N THR A 264 -4.19 -11.78 17.03
CA THR A 264 -4.28 -10.32 17.07
C THR A 264 -5.11 -9.84 18.26
N ALA A 265 -6.26 -10.49 18.53
CA ALA A 265 -7.10 -10.15 19.66
C ALA A 265 -6.39 -10.38 21.00
N GLY A 266 -5.61 -11.46 21.12
CA GLY A 266 -4.73 -11.69 22.27
C GLY A 266 -3.69 -10.58 22.45
N LEU A 267 -3.02 -10.16 21.36
CA LEU A 267 -1.99 -9.11 21.40
C LEU A 267 -2.55 -7.73 21.80
N LEU A 268 -3.75 -7.40 21.33
CA LEU A 268 -4.40 -6.11 21.63
C LEU A 268 -5.20 -6.15 22.95
N ASP A 269 -5.36 -7.33 23.56
CA ASP A 269 -6.32 -7.60 24.64
C ASP A 269 -7.72 -7.11 24.24
N ALA A 270 -8.14 -7.57 23.06
CA ALA A 270 -9.43 -7.26 22.45
C ALA A 270 -10.48 -8.34 22.78
N SER A 271 -11.71 -7.92 23.10
CA SER A 271 -12.85 -8.83 23.21
C SER A 271 -13.38 -9.30 21.86
N GLY A 272 -13.20 -8.49 20.82
CA GLY A 272 -13.63 -8.83 19.47
C GLY A 272 -12.90 -8.01 18.41
N ILE A 273 -12.76 -8.60 17.22
CA ILE A 273 -12.18 -7.95 16.04
C ILE A 273 -13.07 -8.25 14.83
N ILE A 274 -13.36 -7.24 14.03
CA ILE A 274 -14.03 -7.37 12.74
C ILE A 274 -13.15 -6.74 11.66
N LEU A 275 -12.93 -7.50 10.59
CA LEU A 275 -12.29 -6.99 9.38
C LEU A 275 -13.36 -6.53 8.38
N TRP A 276 -13.39 -5.23 8.13
CA TRP A 276 -14.29 -4.58 7.19
C TRP A 276 -13.56 -4.26 5.90
N ILE A 277 -14.06 -4.72 4.76
CA ILE A 277 -13.46 -4.46 3.44
C ILE A 277 -14.43 -3.66 2.58
N ALA A 278 -13.91 -2.65 1.88
CA ALA A 278 -14.71 -1.83 0.98
C ALA A 278 -15.23 -2.66 -0.21
N ASP A 279 -16.45 -2.36 -0.65
CA ASP A 279 -16.91 -2.79 -1.96
C ASP A 279 -16.07 -2.14 -3.09
N PRO A 280 -16.10 -2.67 -4.32
CA PRO A 280 -15.32 -2.11 -5.44
C PRO A 280 -15.59 -0.63 -5.71
N ASP A 281 -16.80 -0.15 -5.39
CA ASP A 281 -17.19 1.26 -5.57
C ASP A 281 -16.76 2.15 -4.38
N GLY A 282 -16.25 1.57 -3.29
CA GLY A 282 -15.84 2.27 -2.07
C GLY A 282 -17.00 3.00 -1.37
N ARG A 283 -18.23 2.53 -1.53
CA ARG A 283 -19.46 3.11 -0.97
C ARG A 283 -19.88 2.44 0.33
N GLU A 284 -19.55 1.17 0.51
CA GLU A 284 -19.93 0.40 1.69
C GLU A 284 -18.79 -0.51 2.16
N LEU A 285 -18.76 -0.76 3.46
CA LEU A 285 -17.85 -1.68 4.12
C LEU A 285 -18.60 -2.98 4.46
N ASN A 286 -18.07 -4.10 4.00
CA ASN A 286 -18.60 -5.43 4.22
C ASN A 286 -17.77 -6.14 5.30
N PRO A 287 -18.39 -6.80 6.28
CA PRO A 287 -17.68 -7.61 7.26
C PRO A 287 -17.22 -8.91 6.57
N ILE A 288 -15.92 -9.10 6.41
CA ILE A 288 -15.36 -10.30 5.76
C ILE A 288 -15.08 -11.40 6.76
N VAL A 289 -14.61 -11.03 7.95
CA VAL A 289 -14.29 -11.98 9.01
C VAL A 289 -14.48 -11.28 10.36
N ALA A 290 -14.98 -12.04 11.34
CA ALA A 290 -15.17 -11.57 12.71
C ALA A 290 -14.64 -12.61 13.71
N HIS A 291 -14.04 -12.14 14.79
CA HIS A 291 -13.54 -12.94 15.90
C HIS A 291 -14.05 -12.34 17.23
N GLY A 292 -14.33 -13.19 18.22
CA GLY A 292 -14.77 -12.76 19.56
C GLY A 292 -16.26 -12.43 19.70
N TYR A 293 -17.04 -12.57 18.63
CA TYR A 293 -18.49 -12.33 18.62
C TYR A 293 -19.30 -13.63 18.57
N PRO A 294 -20.47 -13.70 19.23
CA PRO A 294 -21.39 -14.84 19.09
C PRO A 294 -21.83 -15.02 17.63
N PRO A 295 -21.97 -16.25 17.12
CA PRO A 295 -22.32 -16.50 15.72
C PRO A 295 -23.59 -15.78 15.26
N GLN A 296 -24.59 -15.67 16.14
CA GLN A 296 -25.86 -15.00 15.87
C GLN A 296 -25.70 -13.49 15.64
N LEU A 297 -24.70 -12.87 16.27
CA LEU A 297 -24.38 -11.45 16.09
C LEU A 297 -23.64 -11.26 14.76
N VAL A 298 -22.71 -12.17 14.44
CA VAL A 298 -21.98 -12.16 13.16
C VAL A 298 -22.94 -12.30 11.97
N THR A 299 -23.95 -13.17 12.04
CA THR A 299 -24.95 -13.33 10.97
C THR A 299 -25.83 -12.09 10.77
N ARG A 300 -25.90 -11.20 11.77
CA ARG A 300 -26.69 -9.96 11.73
C ARG A 300 -25.84 -8.74 11.40
N LEU A 301 -24.52 -8.88 11.25
CA LEU A 301 -23.67 -7.78 10.83
C LEU A 301 -24.06 -7.38 9.39
N GLY A 302 -24.67 -6.21 9.26
CA GLY A 302 -24.93 -5.59 7.97
C GLY A 302 -23.70 -4.87 7.44
N THR A 303 -23.86 -4.22 6.28
CA THR A 303 -22.84 -3.35 5.72
C THR A 303 -22.81 -2.01 6.45
N ILE A 304 -21.65 -1.33 6.44
CA ILE A 304 -21.51 0.04 6.95
C ILE A 304 -21.35 0.97 5.74
N LYS A 305 -22.27 1.93 5.58
CA LYS A 305 -22.12 2.97 4.54
C LYS A 305 -20.88 3.81 4.80
N ARG A 306 -20.19 4.22 3.73
CA ARG A 306 -19.02 5.10 3.78
C ARG A 306 -19.26 6.34 4.64
N GLU A 307 -20.45 6.94 4.54
CA GLU A 307 -20.81 8.17 5.25
C GLU A 307 -21.49 7.94 6.61
N ALA A 308 -21.51 6.70 7.10
CA ALA A 308 -22.07 6.43 8.42
C ALA A 308 -21.31 7.21 9.51
N GLU A 309 -22.06 7.62 10.54
CA GLU A 309 -21.53 8.31 11.71
C GLU A 309 -21.02 7.30 12.75
N ASN A 310 -19.91 6.63 12.42
CA ASN A 310 -19.19 5.77 13.36
C ASN A 310 -17.68 5.80 13.09
N VAL A 311 -16.88 5.33 14.06
CA VAL A 311 -15.42 5.37 13.97
C VAL A 311 -14.85 4.50 12.85
N THR A 312 -15.51 3.41 12.49
CA THR A 312 -15.08 2.53 11.39
C THR A 312 -15.19 3.26 10.06
N ALA A 313 -16.35 3.87 9.79
CA ALA A 313 -16.57 4.68 8.59
C ALA A 313 -15.67 5.94 8.59
N ALA A 314 -15.45 6.57 9.74
CA ALA A 314 -14.53 7.71 9.85
C ALA A 314 -13.08 7.31 9.56
N ALA A 315 -12.60 6.18 10.08
CA ALA A 315 -11.26 5.66 9.80
C ALA A 315 -11.10 5.34 8.32
N PHE A 316 -12.13 4.78 7.69
CA PHE A 316 -12.15 4.51 6.26
C PHE A 316 -12.02 5.79 5.42
N ARG A 317 -12.83 6.82 5.72
CA ARG A 317 -12.81 8.09 4.97
C ARG A 317 -11.53 8.90 5.18
N THR A 318 -11.01 8.91 6.40
CA THR A 318 -9.87 9.75 6.78
C THR A 318 -8.52 9.07 6.53
N ALA A 319 -8.50 7.75 6.35
CA ALA A 319 -7.27 6.97 6.35
C ALA A 319 -6.42 7.16 7.63
N LEU A 320 -7.07 7.57 8.73
CA LEU A 320 -6.45 7.76 10.03
C LEU A 320 -7.05 6.80 11.05
N LEU A 321 -6.23 6.35 11.99
CA LEU A 321 -6.69 5.55 13.12
C LEU A 321 -7.69 6.37 13.94
N GLN A 322 -8.84 5.77 14.24
CA GLN A 322 -9.89 6.37 15.07
C GLN A 322 -10.10 5.53 16.33
N THR A 323 -10.57 6.15 17.41
CA THR A 323 -10.87 5.45 18.66
C THR A 323 -12.20 5.87 19.25
N VAL A 324 -12.82 4.95 19.98
CA VAL A 324 -13.96 5.22 20.88
C VAL A 324 -13.49 4.94 22.29
N LYS A 325 -13.62 5.92 23.19
CA LYS A 325 -13.29 5.73 24.60
C LYS A 325 -14.25 4.73 25.24
N ALA A 326 -13.72 3.86 26.09
CA ALA A 326 -14.54 2.99 26.91
C ALA A 326 -15.49 3.81 27.80
N ASP A 327 -16.68 3.27 28.08
CA ASP A 327 -17.62 3.82 29.04
C ASP A 327 -17.89 2.82 30.20
N ALA A 328 -18.91 3.06 31.01
CA ALA A 328 -19.23 2.21 32.17
C ALA A 328 -19.74 0.81 31.80
N ILE A 329 -20.17 0.61 30.55
CA ILE A 329 -20.93 -0.56 30.09
C ILE A 329 -20.23 -1.24 28.90
N SER A 330 -19.45 -0.49 28.14
CA SER A 330 -18.83 -0.92 26.88
C SER A 330 -17.32 -0.72 26.90
N ASN A 331 -16.61 -1.67 26.30
CA ASN A 331 -15.18 -1.55 26.01
C ASN A 331 -14.89 -0.39 25.06
N GLY A 332 -13.66 0.10 25.07
CA GLY A 332 -13.19 1.04 24.08
C GLY A 332 -13.02 0.35 22.73
N ALA A 333 -12.89 1.12 21.66
CA ALA A 333 -12.66 0.58 20.33
C ALA A 333 -11.53 1.30 19.60
N ILE A 334 -10.81 0.55 18.76
CA ILE A 334 -9.82 1.04 17.82
C ILE A 334 -10.30 0.68 16.42
N ALA A 335 -10.38 1.66 15.54
CA ALA A 335 -10.63 1.48 14.12
C ALA A 335 -9.35 1.85 13.37
N ALA A 336 -8.60 0.83 12.95
CA ALA A 336 -7.33 0.98 12.25
C ALA A 336 -7.55 0.79 10.73
N PRO A 337 -7.25 1.80 9.90
CA PRO A 337 -7.49 1.71 8.46
C PRO A 337 -6.49 0.80 7.77
N LEU A 338 -6.96 0.04 6.79
CA LEU A 338 -6.16 -0.84 5.93
C LEU A 338 -5.66 0.00 4.75
N ILE A 339 -4.52 0.65 4.91
CA ILE A 339 -3.97 1.56 3.88
C ILE A 339 -3.19 0.77 2.83
N ALA A 340 -3.74 0.71 1.62
CA ALA A 340 -3.09 0.21 0.42
C ALA A 340 -2.66 1.36 -0.50
N ALA A 341 -1.94 1.05 -1.56
CA ALA A 341 -1.49 2.06 -2.54
C ALA A 341 -2.67 2.79 -3.23
N SER A 342 -3.82 2.12 -3.38
CA SER A 342 -5.06 2.67 -3.94
C SER A 342 -5.87 3.52 -2.95
N GLY A 343 -5.43 3.63 -1.69
CA GLY A 343 -6.13 4.29 -0.61
C GLY A 343 -6.53 3.32 0.50
N CYS A 344 -7.48 3.73 1.34
CA CYS A 344 -8.02 2.87 2.38
C CYS A 344 -8.85 1.75 1.74
N ALA A 345 -8.41 0.50 1.82
CA ALA A 345 -9.11 -0.66 1.27
C ALA A 345 -10.17 -1.23 2.24
N GLY A 346 -10.14 -0.79 3.49
CA GLY A 346 -11.04 -1.26 4.54
C GLY A 346 -10.54 -0.83 5.92
N VAL A 347 -11.10 -1.42 6.97
CA VAL A 347 -10.80 -1.08 8.36
C VAL A 347 -10.81 -2.33 9.23
N MET A 348 -9.79 -2.49 10.06
CA MET A 348 -9.83 -3.41 11.18
C MET A 348 -10.43 -2.69 12.40
N ALA A 349 -11.59 -3.15 12.86
CA ALA A 349 -12.22 -2.65 14.08
C ALA A 349 -11.97 -3.64 15.22
N ALA A 350 -11.44 -3.16 16.34
CA ALA A 350 -11.14 -3.97 17.51
C ALA A 350 -11.75 -3.36 18.78
N GLU A 351 -12.55 -4.13 19.50
CA GLU A 351 -13.03 -3.76 20.84
C GLU A 351 -11.98 -4.13 21.87
N VAL A 352 -11.36 -3.14 22.49
CA VAL A 352 -10.19 -3.31 23.36
C VAL A 352 -10.54 -3.10 24.83
N ARG A 353 -10.02 -4.00 25.67
CA ARG A 353 -10.22 -3.94 27.12
C ARG A 353 -9.22 -3.02 27.78
N ASN A 354 -9.46 -2.73 29.06
CA ASN A 354 -8.50 -2.05 29.95
C ASN A 354 -8.03 -0.68 29.42
N ARG A 355 -8.95 0.09 28.82
CA ARG A 355 -8.68 1.38 28.17
C ARG A 355 -7.59 1.27 27.10
N GLY A 356 -7.55 0.17 26.36
CA GLY A 356 -6.53 -0.09 25.36
C GLY A 356 -6.47 0.95 24.25
N GLU A 357 -7.59 1.65 24.00
CA GLU A 357 -7.71 2.74 23.06
C GLU A 357 -6.95 4.01 23.47
N GLN A 358 -6.45 4.08 24.71
CA GLN A 358 -5.67 5.20 25.25
C GLN A 358 -4.19 4.85 25.40
N GLN A 359 -3.79 3.62 25.04
CA GLN A 359 -2.43 3.14 25.20
C GLN A 359 -1.70 3.21 23.86
N ASP A 360 -0.71 4.11 23.75
CA ASP A 360 0.06 4.33 22.51
C ASP A 360 0.63 3.04 21.92
N ALA A 361 1.08 2.12 22.78
CA ALA A 361 1.62 0.83 22.36
C ALA A 361 0.56 -0.03 21.65
N LYS A 362 -0.69 -0.05 22.14
CA LYS A 362 -1.80 -0.79 21.51
C LYS A 362 -2.27 -0.12 20.22
N LEU A 363 -2.27 1.21 20.17
CA LEU A 363 -2.59 1.97 18.96
C LEU A 363 -1.55 1.68 17.86
N ALA A 364 -0.26 1.69 18.21
CA ALA A 364 0.83 1.34 17.31
C ALA A 364 0.72 -0.12 16.84
N ALA A 365 0.46 -1.05 17.75
CA ALA A 365 0.23 -2.46 17.44
C ALA A 365 -0.94 -2.65 16.45
N ALA A 366 -2.07 -2.01 16.70
CA ALA A 366 -3.24 -2.07 15.81
C ALA A 366 -2.94 -1.51 14.42
N ALA A 367 -2.20 -0.40 14.33
CA ALA A 367 -1.77 0.18 13.07
C ALA A 367 -0.80 -0.73 12.29
N ILE A 368 0.16 -1.37 12.98
CA ILE A 368 1.09 -2.33 12.37
C ILE A 368 0.32 -3.53 11.78
N VAL A 369 -0.60 -4.12 12.56
CA VAL A 369 -1.39 -5.26 12.09
C VAL A 369 -2.29 -4.86 10.91
N ALA A 370 -2.95 -3.71 10.98
CA ALA A 370 -3.77 -3.20 9.88
C ALA A 370 -2.95 -2.98 8.60
N ALA A 371 -1.70 -2.50 8.71
CA ALA A 371 -0.82 -2.35 7.56
C ALA A 371 -0.46 -3.70 6.92
N GLN A 372 -0.24 -4.76 7.70
CA GLN A 372 0.00 -6.10 7.17
C GLN A 372 -1.25 -6.66 6.48
N LEU A 373 -2.43 -6.48 7.09
CA LEU A 373 -3.71 -6.91 6.51
C LEU A 373 -4.05 -6.19 5.21
N ALA A 374 -3.58 -4.94 5.04
CA ALA A 374 -3.78 -4.16 3.81
C ALA A 374 -2.98 -4.70 2.60
N SER A 375 -1.96 -5.52 2.84
CA SER A 375 -1.14 -6.13 1.78
C SER A 375 -1.67 -7.49 1.28
N LEU A 376 -2.74 -8.01 1.88
CA LEU A 376 -3.33 -9.31 1.58
C LEU A 376 -4.26 -9.29 0.37
#